data_AF-A0A7W0J8B6-F1
#
_entry.id   AF-A0A7W0J8B6-F1
#
_cell.length_a   1.000
_cell.length_b   1.000
_cell.length_c   1.000
_cell.angle_alpha   90.00
_cell.angle_beta   90.00
_cell.angle_gamma   90.00
#
_symmetry.space_group_name_H-M   'P 1'
#
loop_
_entity.id
_entity.type
_entity.pdbx_description
1 polymer ?
#
loop_
_entity_poly.entity_id
_entity_poly.type
_entity_poly.pdbx_seq_one_letter_code
_entity_poly.pdbx_strand_id
1 'polypeptide(L)'
;MSDLLTEIAYLFQRLNWLSVLDLFLVSAVMYVALLLLRDTQVMVLLRGVIFMVIVLALMTSLINLPAFSWLFQTIVPALLFAIPVIFAPEIRRGLEKLGRAGTPKLMQTQSSSQNKQIERTIRAIVTASARLSAREHGALIVIQRYDSLEDYAKTGVRLNASVTPELLLQIFYPNTPLHDGAVIIADNRIVAGSCVMPLSASGILTKSPERQMGLRHRAALGTSEATDAITVVVSEETGSISIAHSGRMIRRLDSERLENILLAFYRPADGAGSRIRISEWLRSLFIGEQRNK
;
A
#
# COMPACT_ATOMS: atom_id res chain seq x y z
N MET A 1 -30.98 -24.00 33.39
CA MET A 1 -31.22 -23.95 31.92
C MET A 1 -32.48 -23.14 31.58
N SER A 2 -33.55 -23.21 32.38
CA SER A 2 -34.74 -22.35 32.24
C SER A 2 -34.45 -20.86 32.42
N ASP A 3 -33.51 -20.49 33.29
CA ASP A 3 -33.15 -19.07 33.54
C ASP A 3 -32.44 -18.41 32.35
N LEU A 4 -31.55 -19.13 31.66
CA LEU A 4 -30.89 -18.62 30.44
C LEU A 4 -31.90 -18.40 29.30
N LEU A 5 -32.87 -19.30 29.14
CA LEU A 5 -33.91 -19.16 28.11
C LEU A 5 -34.86 -18.00 28.41
N THR A 6 -35.14 -17.73 29.69
CA THR A 6 -35.97 -16.59 30.10
C THR A 6 -35.21 -15.26 30.03
N GLU A 7 -33.92 -15.23 30.36
CA GLU A 7 -33.05 -14.06 30.14
C GLU A 7 -32.90 -13.73 28.64
N ILE A 8 -32.69 -14.74 27.79
CA ILE A 8 -32.61 -14.55 26.34
C ILE A 8 -33.96 -14.07 25.77
N ALA A 9 -35.08 -14.62 26.26
CA ALA A 9 -36.42 -14.17 25.86
C ALA A 9 -36.69 -12.71 26.28
N TYR A 10 -36.21 -12.30 27.46
CA TYR A 10 -36.32 -10.93 27.96
C TYR A 10 -35.50 -9.94 27.11
N LEU A 11 -34.31 -10.34 26.66
CA LEU A 11 -33.49 -9.55 25.72
C LEU A 11 -34.20 -9.38 24.37
N PHE A 12 -34.86 -10.41 23.85
CA PHE A 12 -35.64 -10.34 22.61
C PHE A 12 -36.91 -9.48 22.74
N GLN A 13 -37.56 -9.47 23.91
CA GLN A 13 -38.75 -8.66 24.15
C GLN A 13 -38.45 -7.15 24.25
N ARG A 14 -37.20 -6.80 24.60
CA ARG A 14 -36.71 -5.43 24.70
C ARG A 14 -35.99 -4.95 23.43
N LEU A 15 -35.92 -5.81 22.42
CA LEU A 15 -35.20 -5.59 21.17
C LEU A 15 -36.02 -4.67 20.27
N ASN A 16 -35.78 -3.38 20.40
CA ASN A 16 -36.45 -2.36 19.61
C ASN A 16 -35.78 -2.23 18.23
N TRP A 17 -36.46 -1.65 17.23
CA TRP A 17 -35.84 -1.39 15.92
C TRP A 17 -34.57 -0.54 16.03
N LEU A 18 -34.55 0.37 17.02
CA LEU A 18 -33.36 1.15 17.40
C LEU A 18 -32.19 0.28 17.87
N SER A 19 -32.44 -0.82 18.60
CA SER A 19 -31.40 -1.75 19.05
C SER A 19 -30.81 -2.54 17.88
N VAL A 20 -31.62 -2.90 16.88
CA VAL A 20 -31.14 -3.53 15.64
C VAL A 20 -30.25 -2.56 14.86
N LEU A 21 -30.69 -1.29 14.73
CA LEU A 21 -29.90 -0.26 14.07
C LEU A 21 -28.58 0.02 14.80
N ASP A 22 -28.62 0.11 16.14
CA ASP A 22 -27.44 0.31 16.97
C ASP A 22 -26.45 -0.87 16.83
N LEU A 23 -26.93 -2.11 16.95
CA LEU A 23 -26.09 -3.30 16.76
C LEU A 23 -25.49 -3.35 15.35
N PHE A 24 -26.27 -2.98 14.33
CA PHE A 24 -25.79 -2.89 12.95
C PHE A 24 -24.70 -1.83 12.81
N LEU A 25 -24.89 -0.65 13.41
CA LEU A 25 -23.96 0.47 13.32
C LEU A 25 -22.66 0.16 14.07
N VAL A 26 -22.75 -0.37 15.29
CA VAL A 26 -21.59 -0.86 16.07
C VAL A 26 -20.86 -1.95 15.31
N SER A 27 -21.58 -2.94 14.76
CA SER A 27 -20.99 -4.04 13.99
C SER A 27 -20.31 -3.54 12.71
N ALA A 28 -20.90 -2.56 12.01
CA ALA A 28 -20.31 -1.95 10.83
C ALA A 28 -19.02 -1.18 11.17
N VAL A 29 -19.02 -0.39 12.26
CA VAL A 29 -17.84 0.31 12.76
C VAL A 29 -16.73 -0.69 13.14
N MET A 30 -17.08 -1.73 13.90
CA MET A 30 -16.12 -2.78 14.27
C MET A 30 -15.59 -3.54 13.05
N TYR A 31 -16.44 -3.83 12.07
CA TYR A 31 -16.06 -4.49 10.83
C TYR A 31 -15.06 -3.65 10.02
N VAL A 32 -15.31 -2.34 9.89
CA VAL A 32 -14.37 -1.41 9.25
C VAL A 32 -13.06 -1.31 10.03
N ALA A 33 -13.12 -1.23 11.36
CA ALA A 33 -11.93 -1.24 12.21
C ALA A 33 -11.09 -2.51 12.01
N LEU A 34 -11.72 -3.68 11.94
CA LEU A 34 -11.04 -4.96 11.68
C LEU A 34 -10.44 -5.02 10.27
N LEU A 35 -11.13 -4.48 9.25
CA LEU A 35 -10.59 -4.40 7.89
C LEU A 35 -9.36 -3.49 7.81
N LEU A 36 -9.37 -2.36 8.53
CA LEU A 36 -8.22 -1.45 8.60
C LEU A 36 -6.99 -2.10 9.24
N LEU A 37 -7.19 -3.04 10.17
CA LEU A 37 -6.11 -3.73 10.87
C LEU A 37 -5.57 -4.96 10.12
N ARG A 38 -6.37 -5.56 9.22
CA ARG A 38 -6.14 -6.90 8.64
C ARG A 38 -4.77 -7.13 8.00
N ASP A 39 -4.22 -6.12 7.34
CA ASP A 39 -2.97 -6.23 6.55
C ASP A 39 -1.85 -5.33 7.09
N THR A 40 -1.98 -4.85 8.32
CA THR A 40 -0.99 -3.99 8.95
C THR A 40 0.03 -4.79 9.75
N GLN A 41 1.28 -4.31 9.80
CA GLN A 41 2.31 -4.83 10.72
C GLN A 41 1.81 -4.83 12.19
N VAL A 42 0.85 -3.95 12.50
CA VAL A 42 0.14 -3.88 13.79
C VAL A 42 -0.48 -5.22 14.17
N MET A 43 -1.00 -6.02 13.23
CA MET A 43 -1.63 -7.30 13.54
C MET A 43 -0.63 -8.35 14.04
N VAL A 44 0.62 -8.29 13.57
CA VAL A 44 1.71 -9.16 14.05
C VAL A 44 2.10 -8.76 15.48
N LEU A 45 2.25 -7.45 15.74
CA LEU A 45 2.54 -6.94 17.08
C LEU A 45 1.41 -7.26 18.07
N LEU A 46 0.16 -7.02 17.66
CA LEU A 46 -1.03 -7.25 18.49
C LEU A 46 -1.17 -8.72 18.87
N ARG A 47 -0.98 -9.64 17.91
CA ARG A 47 -0.95 -11.09 18.19
C ARG A 47 0.19 -11.45 19.15
N GLY A 48 1.37 -10.86 18.98
CA GLY A 48 2.51 -11.04 19.88
C GLY A 48 2.22 -10.57 21.32
N VAL A 49 1.64 -9.37 21.47
CA VAL A 49 1.26 -8.80 22.77
C VAL A 49 0.15 -9.62 23.43
N ILE A 50 -0.90 -9.98 22.69
CA ILE A 50 -2.01 -10.80 23.21
C ILE A 50 -1.49 -12.18 23.64
N PHE A 51 -0.69 -12.84 22.80
CA PHE A 51 -0.08 -14.14 23.13
C PHE A 51 0.79 -14.04 24.38
N MET A 52 1.65 -13.02 24.46
CA MET A 52 2.49 -12.76 25.62
C MET A 52 1.65 -12.56 26.89
N VAL A 53 0.61 -11.73 26.85
CA VAL A 53 -0.28 -11.48 27.99
C VAL A 53 -1.00 -12.77 28.43
N ILE A 54 -1.51 -13.56 27.50
CA ILE A 54 -2.19 -14.85 27.81
C ILE A 54 -1.21 -15.84 28.46
N VAL A 55 -0.01 -16.00 27.89
CA VAL A 55 1.02 -16.91 28.43
C VAL A 55 1.44 -16.47 29.82
N LEU A 56 1.69 -15.18 30.02
CA LEU A 56 2.02 -14.63 31.35
C LEU A 56 0.88 -14.84 32.35
N ALA A 57 -0.37 -14.56 31.97
CA ALA A 57 -1.53 -14.72 32.84
C ALA A 57 -1.72 -16.18 33.28
N LEU A 58 -1.57 -17.13 32.34
CA LEU A 58 -1.59 -18.57 32.64
C LEU A 58 -0.46 -18.96 33.60
N MET A 59 0.76 -18.47 33.39
CA MET A 59 1.91 -18.75 34.26
C MET A 59 1.69 -18.25 35.69
N THR A 60 1.16 -17.03 35.86
CA THR A 60 0.84 -16.47 37.19
C THR A 60 -0.36 -17.12 37.87
N SER A 61 -1.28 -17.73 37.10
CA SER A 61 -2.43 -18.45 37.65
C SER A 61 -2.06 -19.87 38.10
N LEU A 62 -1.09 -20.50 37.45
CA LEU A 62 -0.63 -21.86 37.76
C LEU A 62 0.41 -21.89 38.88
N ILE A 63 1.20 -20.82 39.02
CA ILE A 63 2.30 -20.72 39.98
C ILE A 63 2.18 -19.38 40.71
N ASN A 64 2.21 -19.41 42.04
CA ASN A 64 2.05 -18.21 42.87
C ASN A 64 3.34 -17.37 42.85
N LEU A 65 3.46 -16.46 41.87
CA LEU A 65 4.65 -15.64 41.61
C LEU A 65 4.38 -14.16 41.97
N PRO A 66 4.50 -13.77 43.25
CA PRO A 66 4.10 -12.43 43.72
C PRO A 66 4.90 -11.29 43.08
N ALA A 67 6.21 -11.46 42.86
CA ALA A 67 7.04 -10.46 42.19
C ALA A 67 6.62 -10.23 40.73
N PHE A 68 6.20 -11.29 40.03
CA PHE A 68 5.74 -11.22 38.64
C PHE A 68 4.35 -10.59 38.53
N SER A 69 3.46 -10.90 39.49
CA SER A 69 2.15 -10.25 39.61
C SER A 69 2.29 -8.74 39.85
N TRP A 70 3.19 -8.33 40.75
CA TRP A 70 3.48 -6.92 40.99
C TRP A 70 4.03 -6.21 39.74
N LEU A 71 4.97 -6.86 39.03
CA LEU A 71 5.53 -6.34 37.78
C LEU A 71 4.43 -6.14 36.72
N PHE A 72 3.53 -7.11 36.57
CA PHE A 72 2.42 -7.06 35.61
C PHE A 72 1.43 -5.94 35.93
N GLN A 73 1.01 -5.82 37.18
CA GLN A 73 0.10 -4.76 37.63
C GLN A 73 0.69 -3.35 37.44
N THR A 74 2.02 -3.25 37.43
CA THR A 74 2.74 -1.98 37.21
C THR A 74 2.96 -1.68 35.73
N ILE A 75 3.40 -2.67 34.94
CA ILE A 75 3.78 -2.47 33.52
C ILE A 75 2.56 -2.43 32.61
N VAL A 76 1.52 -3.24 32.84
CA VAL A 76 0.37 -3.33 31.93
C VAL A 76 -0.37 -2.00 31.75
N PRO A 77 -0.68 -1.23 32.82
CA PRO A 77 -1.26 0.10 32.65
C PRO A 77 -0.35 1.03 31.84
N ALA A 78 0.95 1.03 32.12
CA ALA A 78 1.92 1.85 31.39
C ALA A 78 1.99 1.46 29.89
N LEU A 79 1.96 0.17 29.57
CA LEU A 79 1.93 -0.34 28.20
C LEU A 79 0.64 0.09 27.47
N LEU A 80 -0.49 0.06 28.17
CA LEU A 80 -1.78 0.47 27.60
C LEU A 80 -1.79 1.96 27.22
N PHE A 81 -1.11 2.81 28.00
CA PHE A 81 -0.86 4.21 27.65
C PHE A 81 0.21 4.40 26.55
N ALA A 82 1.25 3.56 26.54
CA ALA A 82 2.33 3.66 25.54
C ALA A 82 1.87 3.29 24.12
N ILE A 83 0.93 2.35 23.98
CA ILE A 83 0.41 1.90 22.68
C ILE A 83 -0.09 3.09 21.83
N PRO A 84 -1.06 3.92 22.26
CA PRO A 84 -1.50 5.10 21.48
C PRO A 84 -0.38 6.09 21.15
N VAL A 85 0.62 6.26 22.03
CA VAL A 85 1.73 7.19 21.82
C VAL A 85 2.67 6.68 20.74
N ILE A 86 3.03 5.39 20.80
CA ILE A 86 3.88 4.73 19.80
C ILE A 86 3.16 4.67 18.44
N PHE A 87 1.85 4.40 18.46
CA PHE A 87 1.01 4.32 17.26
C PHE A 87 0.37 5.64 16.82
N ALA A 88 0.75 6.76 17.43
CA ALA A 88 0.24 8.08 17.05
C ALA A 88 0.44 8.37 15.54
N PRO A 89 1.58 8.02 14.90
CA PRO A 89 1.77 8.21 13.46
C PRO A 89 0.80 7.40 12.61
N GLU A 90 0.49 6.17 12.98
CA GLU A 90 -0.44 5.29 12.26
C GLU A 90 -1.88 5.77 12.39
N ILE A 91 -2.30 6.15 13.61
CA ILE A 91 -3.63 6.73 13.87
C ILE A 91 -3.81 8.00 13.02
N ARG A 92 -2.79 8.88 13.04
CA ARG A 92 -2.78 10.09 12.22
C ARG A 92 -2.94 9.76 10.73
N ARG A 93 -2.15 8.83 10.19
CA ARG A 93 -2.25 8.40 8.78
C ARG A 93 -3.62 7.81 8.44
N GLY A 94 -4.20 7.00 9.33
CA GLY A 94 -5.54 6.43 9.15
C GLY A 94 -6.62 7.50 9.10
N LEU A 95 -6.55 8.49 10.00
CA LEU A 95 -7.45 9.65 10.02
C LEU A 95 -7.26 10.55 8.80
N GLU A 96 -6.03 10.76 8.33
CA GLU A 96 -5.75 11.49 7.09
C GLU A 96 -6.38 10.77 5.88
N LYS A 97 -6.33 9.43 5.81
CA LYS A 97 -6.99 8.64 4.77
C LYS A 97 -8.52 8.73 4.85
N LEU A 98 -9.10 8.65 6.04
CA LEU A 98 -10.55 8.82 6.27
C LEU A 98 -11.02 10.24 5.94
N GLY A 99 -10.27 11.26 6.34
CA GLY A 99 -10.54 12.66 6.03
C GLY A 99 -10.48 12.95 4.52
N ARG A 100 -9.53 12.34 3.81
CA ARG A 100 -9.45 12.43 2.34
C ARG A 100 -10.54 11.64 1.63
N ALA A 101 -11.02 10.53 2.20
CA ALA A 101 -12.20 9.82 1.70
C ALA A 101 -13.49 10.66 1.81
N GLY A 102 -13.54 11.59 2.77
CA GLY A 102 -14.62 12.55 2.97
C GLY A 102 -14.55 13.80 2.08
N THR A 103 -13.39 14.13 1.49
CA THR A 103 -13.33 15.13 0.41
C THR A 103 -13.70 14.46 -0.90
N PRO A 104 -14.89 14.72 -1.45
CA PRO A 104 -15.21 14.24 -2.77
C PRO A 104 -14.35 15.05 -3.74
N LYS A 105 -13.23 14.49 -4.19
CA LYS A 105 -12.76 14.72 -5.57
C LYS A 105 -13.74 14.09 -6.59
N LEU A 106 -15.02 13.98 -6.19
CA LEU A 106 -16.18 13.36 -6.84
C LEU A 106 -17.02 14.41 -7.60
N MET A 107 -16.63 15.68 -7.59
CA MET A 107 -17.20 16.71 -8.46
C MET A 107 -16.23 17.27 -9.49
N GLN A 108 -15.11 16.59 -9.74
CA GLN A 108 -14.42 16.78 -11.00
C GLN A 108 -15.07 15.83 -11.99
N THR A 109 -16.15 16.30 -12.63
CA THR A 109 -16.61 15.74 -13.90
C THR A 109 -15.35 15.57 -14.74
N GLN A 110 -14.89 14.33 -14.89
CA GLN A 110 -13.70 14.02 -15.67
C GLN A 110 -14.03 14.38 -17.10
N SER A 111 -13.75 15.63 -17.46
CA SER A 111 -13.85 16.12 -18.81
C SER A 111 -13.04 15.17 -19.69
N SER A 112 -13.55 14.89 -20.89
CA SER A 112 -12.84 14.14 -21.93
C SER A 112 -11.40 14.63 -22.16
N SER A 113 -11.11 15.89 -21.81
CA SER A 113 -9.76 16.46 -21.81
C SER A 113 -8.81 15.85 -20.77
N GLN A 114 -9.26 15.61 -19.53
CA GLN A 114 -8.42 15.03 -18.47
C GLN A 114 -8.06 13.58 -18.74
N ASN A 115 -9.03 12.79 -19.23
CA ASN A 115 -8.77 11.40 -19.63
C ASN A 115 -7.73 11.31 -20.76
N LYS A 116 -7.80 12.23 -21.75
CA LYS A 116 -6.77 12.33 -22.80
C LYS A 116 -5.39 12.68 -22.25
N GLN A 117 -5.30 13.53 -21.22
CA GLN A 117 -4.01 13.92 -20.63
C GLN A 117 -3.37 12.78 -19.83
N ILE A 118 -4.19 11.98 -19.14
CA ILE A 118 -3.75 10.76 -18.46
C ILE A 118 -3.22 9.75 -19.46
N GLU A 119 -3.97 9.47 -20.54
CA GLU A 119 -3.53 8.54 -21.59
C GLU A 119 -2.21 8.97 -22.22
N ARG A 120 -2.04 10.28 -22.50
CA ARG A 120 -0.76 10.82 -22.99
C ARG A 120 0.38 10.59 -22.01
N THR A 121 0.13 10.79 -20.72
CA THR A 121 1.12 10.59 -19.65
C THR A 121 1.53 9.13 -19.57
N ILE A 122 0.58 8.20 -19.59
CA ILE A 122 0.85 6.76 -19.56
C ILE A 122 1.64 6.34 -20.80
N ARG A 123 1.24 6.78 -22.00
CA ARG A 123 1.99 6.50 -23.24
C ARG A 123 3.40 7.06 -23.19
N ALA A 124 3.60 8.24 -22.60
CA ALA A 124 4.93 8.81 -22.43
C ALA A 124 5.80 7.93 -21.53
N ILE A 125 5.26 7.44 -20.41
CA ILE A 125 5.94 6.54 -19.47
C ILE A 125 6.26 5.20 -20.14
N VAL A 126 5.31 4.61 -20.88
CA VAL A 126 5.50 3.34 -21.60
C VAL A 126 6.60 3.49 -22.65
N THR A 127 6.54 4.55 -23.45
CA THR A 127 7.53 4.82 -24.50
C THR A 127 8.92 5.05 -23.92
N ALA A 128 9.03 5.83 -22.83
CA ALA A 128 10.28 6.03 -22.12
C ALA A 128 10.82 4.71 -21.55
N SER A 129 9.97 3.93 -20.87
CA SER A 129 10.36 2.67 -20.25
C SER A 129 10.86 1.65 -21.28
N ALA A 130 10.19 1.55 -22.43
CA ALA A 130 10.63 0.67 -23.53
C ALA A 130 11.99 1.11 -24.10
N ARG A 131 12.21 2.41 -24.30
CA ARG A 131 13.48 2.95 -24.80
C ARG A 131 14.62 2.82 -23.78
N LEU A 132 14.34 3.00 -22.50
CA LEU A 132 15.29 2.79 -21.40
C LEU A 132 15.65 1.31 -21.27
N SER A 133 14.65 0.43 -21.36
CA SER A 133 14.79 -1.03 -21.37
C SER A 133 15.71 -1.51 -22.50
N ALA A 134 15.49 -1.03 -23.73
CA ALA A 134 16.31 -1.39 -24.89
C ALA A 134 17.77 -0.92 -24.78
N ARG A 135 18.06 0.05 -23.90
CA ARG A 135 19.41 0.56 -23.64
C ARG A 135 19.98 0.08 -22.31
N GLU A 136 19.24 -0.75 -21.57
CA GLU A 136 19.59 -1.21 -20.21
C GLU A 136 19.86 -0.04 -19.25
N HIS A 137 19.19 1.09 -19.46
CA HIS A 137 19.25 2.23 -18.56
C HIS A 137 18.25 2.04 -17.42
N GLY A 138 18.75 1.98 -16.19
CA GLY A 138 17.91 1.81 -15.02
C GLY A 138 17.00 3.01 -14.76
N ALA A 139 15.75 2.73 -14.39
CA ALA A 139 14.76 3.77 -14.15
C ALA A 139 13.84 3.42 -12.97
N LEU A 140 13.38 4.45 -12.26
CA LEU A 140 12.44 4.33 -11.16
C LEU A 140 11.42 5.47 -11.25
N ILE A 141 10.23 5.18 -11.77
CA ILE A 141 9.16 6.16 -12.01
C ILE A 141 8.02 5.87 -11.04
N VAL A 142 7.73 6.80 -10.15
CA VAL A 142 6.68 6.70 -9.13
C VAL A 142 5.53 7.60 -9.53
N ILE A 143 4.34 7.03 -9.68
CA ILE A 143 3.14 7.74 -10.09
C ILE A 143 2.21 7.86 -8.89
N GLN A 144 1.96 9.10 -8.47
CA GLN A 144 1.08 9.44 -7.36
C GLN A 144 -0.38 9.08 -7.68
N ARG A 145 -1.09 8.53 -6.69
CA ARG A 145 -2.54 8.31 -6.76
C ARG A 145 -3.27 9.12 -5.69
N TYR A 146 -3.69 8.48 -4.59
CA TYR A 146 -4.45 9.15 -3.53
C TYR A 146 -3.54 9.69 -2.43
N ASP A 147 -2.53 8.91 -2.04
CA ASP A 147 -1.54 9.31 -1.04
C ASP A 147 -0.60 10.38 -1.64
N SER A 148 -0.32 11.44 -0.89
CA SER A 148 0.59 12.49 -1.33
C SER A 148 2.04 12.01 -1.22
N LEU A 149 2.82 12.21 -2.28
CA LEU A 149 4.26 11.89 -2.31
C LEU A 149 5.14 13.11 -2.06
N GLU A 150 4.56 14.19 -1.54
CA GLU A 150 5.22 15.49 -1.38
C GLU A 150 6.45 15.43 -0.46
N ASP A 151 6.41 14.61 0.60
CA ASP A 151 7.55 14.45 1.51
C ASP A 151 8.73 13.74 0.84
N TYR A 152 8.46 12.80 -0.07
CA TYR A 152 9.50 12.19 -0.91
C TYR A 152 9.99 13.18 -1.97
N ALA A 153 9.10 13.98 -2.57
CA ALA A 153 9.47 14.98 -3.57
C ALA A 153 10.36 16.11 -3.02
N LYS A 154 10.32 16.39 -1.71
CA LYS A 154 11.24 17.35 -1.05
C LYS A 154 12.68 16.84 -0.97
N THR A 155 12.91 15.53 -1.06
CA THR A 155 14.27 14.96 -0.99
C THR A 155 15.04 15.09 -2.30
N GLY A 156 14.34 15.27 -3.42
CA GLY A 156 14.92 15.38 -4.75
C GLY A 156 14.92 16.80 -5.31
N VAL A 157 15.22 16.89 -6.61
CA VAL A 157 15.25 18.16 -7.35
C VAL A 157 13.87 18.43 -7.96
N ARG A 158 13.25 19.57 -7.62
CA ARG A 158 11.97 20.00 -8.20
C ARG A 158 12.12 20.33 -9.67
N LEU A 159 11.23 19.77 -10.50
CA LEU A 159 11.22 19.97 -11.95
C LEU A 159 9.95 20.66 -12.42
N ASN A 160 8.78 20.27 -11.88
CA ASN A 160 7.47 20.78 -12.26
C ASN A 160 7.24 20.82 -13.79
N ALA A 161 7.69 19.78 -14.48
CA ALA A 161 7.75 19.71 -15.94
C ALA A 161 6.63 18.82 -16.52
N SER A 162 6.33 19.01 -17.80
CA SER A 162 5.42 18.12 -18.53
C SER A 162 6.03 16.74 -18.72
N VAL A 163 5.23 15.68 -18.57
CA VAL A 163 5.70 14.30 -18.79
C VAL A 163 5.87 14.06 -20.28
N THR A 164 7.11 13.90 -20.73
CA THR A 164 7.47 13.55 -22.12
C THR A 164 8.46 12.40 -22.12
N PRO A 165 8.45 11.53 -23.15
CA PRO A 165 9.44 10.45 -23.26
C PRO A 165 10.88 10.98 -23.22
N GLU A 166 11.13 12.09 -23.91
CA GLU A 166 12.46 12.69 -24.05
C GLU A 166 12.99 13.17 -22.70
N LEU A 167 12.15 13.82 -21.90
CA LEU A 167 12.55 14.28 -20.57
C LEU A 167 12.81 13.11 -19.60
N LEU A 168 11.96 12.06 -19.63
CA LEU A 168 12.20 10.86 -18.83
C LEU A 168 13.50 10.16 -19.22
N LEU A 169 13.79 10.05 -20.52
CA LEU A 169 15.06 9.52 -21.02
C LEU A 169 16.27 10.33 -20.54
N GLN A 170 16.15 11.66 -20.52
CA GLN A 170 17.21 12.55 -20.07
C GLN A 170 17.44 12.45 -18.56
N ILE A 171 16.38 12.34 -17.77
CA ILE A 171 16.48 12.19 -16.31
C ILE A 171 17.22 10.90 -15.97
N PHE A 172 16.88 9.78 -16.62
CA PHE A 172 17.51 8.48 -16.38
C PHE A 172 18.76 8.22 -17.24
N TYR A 173 19.32 9.27 -17.86
CA TYR A 173 20.59 9.11 -18.58
C TYR A 173 21.72 8.85 -17.56
N PRO A 174 22.53 7.78 -17.73
CA PRO A 174 23.59 7.44 -16.79
C PRO A 174 24.56 8.59 -16.53
N ASN A 175 25.13 8.64 -15.32
CA ASN A 175 26.13 9.64 -14.91
C ASN A 175 25.63 11.10 -14.89
N THR A 176 24.32 11.32 -14.78
CA THR A 176 23.75 12.67 -14.59
C THR A 176 23.31 12.89 -13.15
N PRO A 177 23.29 14.10 -12.58
CA PRO A 177 22.82 14.30 -11.22
C PRO A 177 21.37 13.83 -10.95
N LEU A 178 20.55 13.71 -12.00
CA LEU A 178 19.13 13.37 -11.88
C LEU A 178 18.81 11.87 -11.97
N HIS A 179 19.73 11.03 -12.46
CA HIS A 179 19.47 9.61 -12.70
C HIS A 179 19.48 8.73 -11.45
N ASP A 180 20.05 9.24 -10.35
CA ASP A 180 20.14 8.54 -9.09
C ASP A 180 18.91 8.85 -8.24
N GLY A 181 18.08 7.82 -8.00
CA GLY A 181 16.79 7.93 -7.32
C GLY A 181 15.57 7.86 -8.24
N ALA A 182 14.43 8.32 -7.73
CA ALA A 182 13.14 8.22 -8.39
C ALA A 182 12.70 9.52 -9.06
N VAL A 183 11.90 9.37 -10.10
CA VAL A 183 11.05 10.44 -10.64
C VAL A 183 9.66 10.31 -10.07
N ILE A 184 9.13 11.40 -9.50
CA ILE A 184 7.75 11.45 -8.98
C ILE A 184 6.87 12.20 -9.96
N ILE A 185 5.81 11.53 -10.40
CA ILE A 185 4.77 12.10 -11.27
C ILE A 185 3.49 12.28 -10.47
N ALA A 186 2.96 13.50 -10.43
CA ALA A 186 1.65 13.81 -9.85
C ALA A 186 0.89 14.77 -10.76
N ASP A 187 -0.43 14.61 -10.84
CA ASP A 187 -1.32 15.45 -11.66
C ASP A 187 -0.82 15.65 -13.11
N ASN A 188 -0.34 14.56 -13.74
CA ASN A 188 0.20 14.53 -15.12
C ASN A 188 1.45 15.41 -15.33
N ARG A 189 2.22 15.67 -14.27
CA ARG A 189 3.49 16.41 -14.32
C ARG A 189 4.58 15.69 -13.53
N ILE A 190 5.82 15.86 -13.99
CA ILE A 190 7.00 15.47 -13.22
C ILE A 190 7.20 16.51 -12.13
N VAL A 191 6.94 16.13 -10.89
CA VAL A 191 7.08 17.02 -9.72
C VAL A 191 8.55 17.19 -9.37
N ALA A 192 9.26 16.08 -9.25
CA ALA A 192 10.67 16.05 -8.87
C ALA A 192 11.39 14.82 -9.48
N GLY A 193 12.69 14.96 -9.68
CA GLY A 193 13.62 13.87 -10.03
C GLY A 193 14.63 13.65 -8.90
N SER A 194 15.39 12.55 -8.97
CA SER A 194 16.38 12.18 -7.94
C SER A 194 15.79 12.09 -6.52
N CYS A 195 14.54 11.62 -6.40
CA CYS A 195 13.87 11.48 -5.10
C CYS A 195 14.33 10.21 -4.39
N VAL A 196 14.54 10.30 -3.08
CA VAL A 196 14.87 9.16 -2.22
C VAL A 196 13.58 8.44 -1.82
N MET A 197 13.51 7.15 -2.14
CA MET A 197 12.34 6.33 -1.88
C MET A 197 12.63 5.29 -0.79
N PRO A 198 11.63 4.89 0.02
CA PRO A 198 11.82 3.89 1.06
C PRO A 198 12.12 2.53 0.45
N LEU A 199 13.10 1.82 1.02
CA LEU A 199 13.45 0.47 0.60
C LEU A 199 12.61 -0.54 1.36
N SER A 200 12.09 -1.55 0.65
CA SER A 200 11.42 -2.66 1.32
C SER A 200 12.40 -3.43 2.21
N ALA A 201 11.95 -3.72 3.43
CA ALA A 201 12.59 -4.61 4.39
C ALA A 201 12.12 -6.07 4.23
N SER A 202 11.14 -6.33 3.36
CA SER A 202 10.58 -7.66 3.12
C SER A 202 11.65 -8.59 2.54
N GLY A 203 12.35 -9.32 3.42
CA GLY A 203 13.33 -10.37 3.10
C GLY A 203 12.74 -11.64 2.47
N ILE A 204 11.59 -11.52 1.79
CA ILE A 204 10.82 -12.65 1.23
C ILE A 204 11.26 -12.97 -0.21
N LEU A 205 12.12 -12.14 -0.80
CA LEU A 205 12.71 -12.40 -2.13
C LEU A 205 14.09 -13.07 -2.07
N THR A 206 14.65 -13.26 -0.89
CA THR A 206 16.01 -13.79 -0.67
C THR A 206 16.11 -15.33 -0.68
N LYS A 207 15.02 -16.07 -0.94
CA LYS A 207 15.06 -17.55 -0.93
C LYS A 207 15.42 -18.20 -2.28
N SER A 208 15.64 -17.45 -3.35
CA SER A 208 16.14 -18.01 -4.62
C SER A 208 17.23 -17.13 -5.24
N PRO A 209 18.39 -17.71 -5.65
CA PRO A 209 19.48 -16.99 -6.32
C PRO A 209 19.04 -16.19 -7.55
N GLU A 210 17.96 -16.60 -8.22
CA GLU A 210 17.37 -15.93 -9.39
C GLU A 210 16.55 -14.66 -9.06
N ARG A 211 16.39 -14.30 -7.78
CA ARG A 211 15.51 -13.21 -7.30
C ARG A 211 16.23 -12.05 -6.64
N GLN A 212 17.55 -11.90 -6.84
CA GLN A 212 18.27 -10.75 -6.33
C GLN A 212 17.63 -9.45 -6.87
N MET A 213 17.22 -8.57 -5.96
CA MET A 213 16.61 -7.29 -6.27
C MET A 213 17.63 -6.19 -6.10
N GLY A 214 17.93 -5.48 -7.19
CA GLY A 214 18.68 -4.22 -7.13
C GLY A 214 17.96 -3.16 -6.29
N LEU A 215 18.68 -2.11 -5.91
CA LEU A 215 18.16 -1.06 -5.02
C LEU A 215 16.91 -0.38 -5.58
N ARG A 216 16.84 -0.14 -6.90
CA ARG A 216 15.64 0.43 -7.54
C ARG A 216 14.41 -0.47 -7.40
N HIS A 217 14.57 -1.79 -7.50
CA HIS A 217 13.47 -2.73 -7.28
C HIS A 217 12.99 -2.72 -5.84
N ARG A 218 13.93 -2.67 -4.88
CA ARG A 218 13.60 -2.57 -3.45
C ARG A 218 12.91 -1.25 -3.11
N ALA A 219 13.34 -0.16 -3.73
CA ALA A 219 12.72 1.15 -3.63
C ALA A 219 11.29 1.15 -4.20
N ALA A 220 11.09 0.53 -5.37
CA ALA A 220 9.76 0.39 -5.96
C ALA A 220 8.82 -0.40 -5.06
N LEU A 221 9.30 -1.53 -4.52
CA LEU A 221 8.51 -2.35 -3.60
C LEU A 221 8.20 -1.59 -2.30
N GLY A 222 9.20 -0.98 -1.66
CA GLY A 222 9.03 -0.24 -0.41
C GLY A 222 8.10 0.96 -0.56
N THR A 223 8.17 1.66 -1.70
CA THR A 223 7.21 2.73 -2.03
C THR A 223 5.78 2.20 -2.12
N SER A 224 5.60 1.05 -2.77
CA SER A 224 4.27 0.42 -2.91
C SER A 224 3.74 -0.22 -1.63
N GLU A 225 4.61 -0.49 -0.65
CA GLU A 225 4.24 -0.94 0.70
C GLU A 225 3.83 0.25 1.57
N ALA A 226 4.54 1.37 1.45
CA ALA A 226 4.29 2.58 2.25
C ALA A 226 3.12 3.43 1.74
N THR A 227 2.82 3.37 0.44
CA THR A 227 1.84 4.25 -0.23
C THR A 227 1.00 3.48 -1.25
N ASP A 228 -0.11 4.09 -1.68
CA ASP A 228 -0.93 3.55 -2.77
C ASP A 228 -0.38 3.84 -4.19
N ALA A 229 0.83 4.40 -4.30
CA ALA A 229 1.44 4.76 -5.58
C ALA A 229 1.68 3.53 -6.48
N ILE A 230 1.76 3.78 -7.78
CA ILE A 230 2.19 2.79 -8.76
C ILE A 230 3.62 3.11 -9.13
N THR A 231 4.50 2.12 -9.04
CA THR A 231 5.92 2.33 -9.35
C THR A 231 6.33 1.48 -10.53
N VAL A 232 6.88 2.11 -11.56
CA VAL A 232 7.47 1.44 -12.72
C VAL A 232 8.99 1.42 -12.54
N VAL A 233 9.60 0.25 -12.76
CA VAL A 233 11.05 0.07 -12.68
C VAL A 233 11.56 -0.52 -13.98
N VAL A 234 12.72 -0.05 -14.40
CA VAL A 234 13.53 -0.66 -15.47
C VAL A 234 14.83 -1.11 -14.86
N SER A 235 15.19 -2.39 -15.06
CA SER A 235 16.44 -2.96 -14.56
C SER A 235 17.63 -2.42 -15.36
N GLU A 236 18.67 -1.96 -14.66
CA GLU A 236 19.95 -1.59 -15.30
C GLU A 236 20.80 -2.80 -15.70
N GLU A 237 20.54 -3.97 -15.11
CA GLU A 237 21.31 -5.19 -15.40
C GLU A 237 20.72 -6.01 -16.54
N THR A 238 19.40 -5.93 -16.74
CA THR A 238 18.68 -6.83 -17.65
C THR A 238 17.73 -6.12 -18.59
N GLY A 239 17.58 -4.79 -18.47
CA GLY A 239 16.56 -4.02 -19.17
C GLY A 239 15.11 -4.37 -18.79
N SER A 240 14.87 -5.38 -17.94
CA SER A 240 13.52 -5.87 -17.67
C SER A 240 12.64 -4.81 -17.00
N ILE A 241 11.42 -4.66 -17.50
CA ILE A 241 10.43 -3.72 -16.96
C ILE A 241 9.60 -4.44 -15.89
N SER A 242 9.39 -3.79 -14.75
CA SER A 242 8.55 -4.28 -13.66
C SER A 242 7.63 -3.18 -13.13
N ILE A 243 6.51 -3.57 -12.54
CA ILE A 243 5.58 -2.68 -11.83
C ILE A 243 5.44 -3.15 -10.39
N ALA A 244 5.46 -2.22 -9.43
CA ALA A 244 5.11 -2.46 -8.03
C ALA A 244 3.86 -1.66 -7.62
N HIS A 245 2.91 -2.34 -6.97
CA HIS A 245 1.70 -1.75 -6.42
C HIS A 245 1.18 -2.59 -5.23
N SER A 246 0.74 -1.93 -4.15
CA SER A 246 0.23 -2.57 -2.93
C SER A 246 1.13 -3.69 -2.38
N GLY A 247 2.44 -3.45 -2.31
CA GLY A 247 3.42 -4.39 -1.79
C GLY A 247 3.65 -5.64 -2.66
N ARG A 248 3.20 -5.64 -3.92
CA ARG A 248 3.43 -6.73 -4.88
C ARG A 248 4.14 -6.20 -6.10
N MET A 249 4.94 -7.05 -6.74
CA MET A 249 5.66 -6.71 -7.95
C MET A 249 5.33 -7.69 -9.08
N ILE A 250 5.01 -7.15 -10.25
CA ILE A 250 4.88 -7.88 -11.52
C ILE A 250 6.15 -7.60 -12.32
N ARG A 251 6.85 -8.65 -12.74
CA ARG A 251 8.16 -8.56 -13.41
C ARG A 251 8.04 -8.94 -14.88
N ARG A 252 9.07 -8.58 -15.66
CA ARG A 252 9.25 -8.97 -17.07
C ARG A 252 8.03 -8.61 -17.93
N LEU A 253 7.63 -7.34 -17.84
CA LEU A 253 6.54 -6.79 -18.63
C LEU A 253 7.04 -6.34 -20.00
N ASP A 254 6.26 -6.59 -21.04
CA ASP A 254 6.39 -5.93 -22.33
C ASP A 254 5.70 -4.54 -22.30
N SER A 255 5.91 -3.74 -23.34
CA SER A 255 5.34 -2.39 -23.44
C SER A 255 3.82 -2.38 -23.47
N GLU A 256 3.21 -3.34 -24.17
CA GLU A 256 1.76 -3.44 -24.30
C GLU A 256 1.10 -3.80 -22.95
N ARG A 257 1.64 -4.78 -22.23
CA ARG A 257 1.14 -5.18 -20.92
C ARG A 257 1.41 -4.11 -19.86
N LEU A 258 2.53 -3.39 -19.94
CA LEU A 258 2.78 -2.19 -19.12
C LEU A 258 1.67 -1.15 -19.34
N GLU A 259 1.35 -0.81 -20.60
CA GLU A 259 0.31 0.19 -20.91
C GLU A 259 -1.06 -0.25 -20.38
N ASN A 260 -1.45 -1.49 -20.66
CA ASN A 260 -2.73 -2.06 -20.21
C ASN A 260 -2.85 -2.05 -18.68
N ILE A 261 -1.79 -2.43 -17.96
CA ILE A 261 -1.76 -2.44 -16.51
C ILE A 261 -1.85 -1.02 -15.94
N LEU A 262 -1.09 -0.06 -16.50
CA LEU A 262 -1.12 1.34 -16.05
C LEU A 262 -2.50 1.98 -16.29
N LEU A 263 -3.12 1.75 -17.45
CA LEU A 263 -4.47 2.22 -17.73
C LEU A 263 -5.49 1.65 -16.75
N ALA A 264 -5.37 0.37 -16.41
CA ALA A 264 -6.26 -0.29 -15.46
C ALA A 264 -6.12 0.23 -14.02
N PHE A 265 -4.90 0.53 -13.56
CA PHE A 265 -4.68 1.03 -12.20
C PHE A 265 -4.92 2.53 -12.02
N TYR A 266 -4.72 3.32 -13.08
CA TYR A 266 -4.78 4.79 -13.01
C TYR A 266 -6.14 5.36 -13.42
N ARG A 267 -6.96 4.63 -14.19
CA ARG A 267 -8.38 4.97 -14.31
C ARG A 267 -9.08 4.61 -12.99
N PRO A 268 -9.85 5.53 -12.37
CA PRO A 268 -10.84 5.10 -11.41
C PRO A 268 -11.73 4.09 -12.13
N ALA A 269 -11.96 2.93 -11.50
CA ALA A 269 -12.93 1.98 -12.01
C ALA A 269 -14.29 2.70 -12.10
N ASP A 270 -14.69 3.10 -13.29
CA ASP A 270 -16.08 3.44 -13.58
C ASP A 270 -16.92 2.23 -13.18
N GLY A 271 -17.66 2.36 -12.07
CA GLY A 271 -18.63 1.37 -11.60
C GLY A 271 -18.07 0.26 -10.71
N ALA A 272 -18.78 0.04 -9.59
CA ALA A 272 -18.56 -1.00 -8.58
C ALA A 272 -18.50 -2.45 -9.12
N GLY A 273 -18.79 -2.70 -10.40
CA GLY A 273 -18.67 -4.02 -11.05
C GLY A 273 -17.27 -4.38 -11.56
N SER A 274 -16.35 -3.42 -11.68
CA SER A 274 -14.99 -3.64 -12.24
C SER A 274 -13.96 -4.17 -11.22
N ARG A 275 -14.13 -3.83 -9.92
CA ARG A 275 -13.21 -4.26 -8.85
C ARG A 275 -13.11 -5.78 -8.69
N ILE A 276 -14.18 -6.52 -8.98
CA ILE A 276 -14.19 -8.00 -8.88
C ILE A 276 -13.35 -8.61 -10.01
N ARG A 277 -13.53 -8.15 -11.27
CA ARG A 277 -12.80 -8.68 -12.44
C ARG A 277 -11.30 -8.37 -12.42
N ILE A 278 -10.87 -7.20 -11.93
CA ILE A 278 -9.44 -6.86 -11.83
C ILE A 278 -8.73 -7.79 -10.83
N SER A 279 -9.37 -8.13 -9.72
CA SER A 279 -8.77 -9.03 -8.71
C SER A 279 -8.61 -10.46 -9.23
N GLU A 280 -9.54 -10.94 -10.05
CA GLU A 280 -9.49 -12.27 -10.70
C GLU A 280 -8.47 -12.31 -11.84
N TRP A 281 -8.41 -11.27 -12.67
CA TRP A 281 -7.42 -11.14 -13.75
C TRP A 281 -5.99 -10.98 -13.21
N LEU A 282 -5.79 -10.23 -12.13
CA LEU A 282 -4.50 -10.15 -11.45
C LEU A 282 -4.10 -11.52 -10.89
N ARG A 283 -5.03 -12.23 -10.23
CA ARG A 283 -4.76 -13.60 -9.74
C ARG A 283 -4.35 -14.55 -10.86
N SER A 284 -4.98 -14.49 -12.03
CA SER A 284 -4.60 -15.35 -13.16
C SER A 284 -3.20 -15.01 -13.72
N LEU A 285 -2.81 -13.74 -13.73
CA LEU A 285 -1.45 -13.33 -14.11
C LEU A 285 -0.38 -13.73 -13.08
N PHE A 286 -0.72 -13.74 -11.79
CA PHE A 286 0.21 -14.12 -10.72
C PHE A 286 0.33 -15.64 -10.53
N ILE A 287 -0.64 -16.44 -10.97
CA ILE A 287 -0.65 -17.91 -10.80
C ILE A 287 -0.04 -18.65 -12.01
N GLY A 288 0.09 -17.98 -13.17
CA GLY A 288 0.53 -18.60 -14.43
C GLY A 288 2.00 -19.04 -14.54
N GLU A 289 2.86 -18.78 -13.55
CA GLU A 289 4.30 -19.08 -13.61
C GLU A 289 4.72 -20.43 -12.98
N GLN A 290 3.76 -21.30 -12.60
CA GLN A 290 4.02 -22.60 -11.95
C GLN A 290 3.80 -23.81 -12.88
N ARG A 291 3.89 -23.66 -14.20
CA ARG A 291 3.74 -24.79 -15.13
C ARG A 291 4.73 -24.76 -16.28
N ASN A 292 6.01 -24.97 -15.97
CA ASN A 292 6.91 -25.77 -16.80
C ASN A 292 8.17 -26.16 -16.01
N LYS A 293 8.09 -27.30 -15.32
CA LYS A 293 9.16 -28.26 -15.14
C LYS A 293 8.53 -29.65 -15.17
#